data_AF-A0A9Q4KQM4-F1
#
_entry.id   AF-A0A9Q4KQM4-F1
#
_cell.length_a   1.000
_cell.length_b   1.000
_cell.length_c   1.000
_cell.angle_alpha   90.00
_cell.angle_beta   90.00
_cell.angle_gamma   90.00
#
_symmetry.space_group_name_H-M   'P 1'
#
loop_
_entity.id
_entity.type
_entity.pdbx_description
1 polymer ?
#
loop_
_entity_poly.entity_id
_entity_poly.type
_entity_poly.pdbx_seq_one_letter_code
_entity_poly.pdbx_strand_id
1 'polypeptide(L)' 'MDIVIKNGDETFLNALKAIAKLYPKVEIKQISYEDKILSIHKKTIKDYKAGNIKAYDNIKDLRASLDEI' A
#
# COMPACT_ATOMS: atom_id res chain seq x y z
N MET A 1 -8.90 19.33 0.55
CA MET A 1 -9.86 18.20 0.57
C MET A 1 -9.34 17.22 -0.45
N ASP A 2 -9.01 16.01 0.00
CA ASP A 2 -8.24 15.07 -0.80
C ASP A 2 -9.19 14.02 -1.38
N ILE A 3 -9.22 13.91 -2.70
CA ILE A 3 -10.01 12.90 -3.40
C ILE A 3 -9.06 11.75 -3.74
N VAL A 4 -9.29 10.59 -3.12
CA VAL A 4 -8.49 9.37 -3.33
C VAL A 4 -9.25 8.40 -4.23
N ILE A 5 -8.67 8.07 -5.37
CA ILE A 5 -9.27 7.14 -6.34
C ILE A 5 -8.54 5.83 -6.32
N LYS A 6 -9.33 4.78 -6.13
CA LYS A 6 -8.93 3.40 -5.92
C LYS A 6 -9.21 2.65 -7.24
N ASN A 7 -8.20 2.46 -8.08
CA ASN A 7 -8.30 1.86 -9.43
C ASN A 7 -9.14 2.65 -10.45
N GLY A 8 -8.70 3.86 -10.81
CA GLY A 8 -9.26 4.58 -11.95
C GLY A 8 -8.63 4.13 -13.27
N ASP A 9 -9.45 3.84 -14.27
CA ASP A 9 -9.04 3.74 -15.69
C ASP A 9 -8.38 5.07 -16.14
N GLU A 10 -7.41 5.00 -17.06
CA GLU A 10 -6.71 6.18 -17.62
C GLU A 10 -7.68 7.24 -18.16
N THR A 11 -8.79 6.83 -18.77
CA THR A 11 -9.85 7.70 -19.30
C THR A 11 -10.55 8.47 -18.19
N PHE A 12 -10.86 7.80 -17.08
CA PHE A 12 -11.48 8.41 -15.91
C PHE A 12 -10.53 9.39 -15.20
N LEU A 13 -9.25 9.01 -15.10
CA LEU A 13 -8.21 9.87 -14.53
C LEU A 13 -7.97 11.13 -15.36
N ASN A 14 -7.99 11.03 -16.68
CA ASN A 14 -7.83 12.18 -17.57
C ASN A 14 -9.00 13.16 -17.47
N ALA A 15 -10.23 12.65 -17.38
CA ALA A 15 -11.41 13.48 -17.17
C ALA A 15 -11.32 14.23 -15.83
N LEU A 16 -10.89 13.55 -14.77
CA LEU A 16 -10.75 14.17 -13.45
C LEU A 16 -9.61 15.17 -13.38
N LYS A 17 -8.45 14.90 -14.03
CA LYS A 17 -7.37 15.88 -14.17
C LYS A 17 -7.84 17.14 -14.91
N ALA A 18 -8.67 16.98 -15.93
CA ALA A 18 -9.26 18.12 -16.64
C ALA A 18 -10.19 18.94 -15.73
N ILE A 19 -11.01 18.29 -14.89
CA ILE A 19 -11.87 18.96 -13.93
C ILE A 19 -11.06 19.63 -12.81
N ALA A 20 -10.00 19.01 -12.31
CA ALA A 20 -9.14 19.61 -11.28
C ALA A 20 -8.40 20.86 -11.74
N LYS A 21 -8.13 21.02 -13.04
CA LYS A 21 -7.58 22.28 -13.58
C LYS A 21 -8.51 23.48 -13.35
N LEU A 22 -9.81 23.25 -13.20
CA LEU A 22 -10.80 24.28 -12.88
C LEU A 22 -10.83 24.62 -11.38
N TYR A 23 -10.25 23.76 -10.54
CA TYR A 23 -10.24 23.89 -9.07
C TYR A 23 -8.81 23.75 -8.53
N PRO A 24 -8.00 24.83 -8.57
CA PRO A 24 -6.58 24.79 -8.21
C PRO A 24 -6.28 24.42 -6.75
N LYS A 25 -7.30 24.34 -5.89
CA LYS A 25 -7.19 23.89 -4.49
C LYS A 25 -7.41 22.39 -4.30
N VAL A 26 -7.71 21.65 -5.38
CA VAL A 26 -7.99 20.20 -5.34
C VAL A 26 -6.79 19.45 -5.90
N GLU A 27 -6.14 18.66 -5.04
CA GLU A 27 -5.03 17.78 -5.43
C GLU A 27 -5.59 16.38 -5.71
N ILE A 28 -5.42 15.87 -6.94
CA ILE A 28 -5.79 14.50 -7.29
C ILE A 28 -4.58 13.60 -7.08
N LYS A 29 -4.70 12.66 -6.14
CA LYS A 29 -3.68 11.61 -5.91
C LYS A 29 -4.17 10.29 -6.45
N GLN A 30 -3.50 9.78 -7.48
CA GLN A 30 -3.68 8.41 -7.94
C GLN A 30 -2.84 7.49 -7.06
N ILE A 31 -3.48 6.50 -6.46
CA ILE A 31 -2.79 5.46 -5.69
C ILE A 31 -3.00 4.16 -6.45
N SER A 32 -1.96 3.66 -7.10
CA SER A 32 -1.96 2.30 -7.63
C SER A 32 -1.93 1.33 -6.46
N TYR A 33 -2.92 0.44 -6.38
CA TYR A 33 -2.90 -0.63 -5.39
C TYR A 33 -1.75 -1.59 -5.61
N GLU A 34 -1.39 -1.83 -6.88
CA GLU A 34 -0.25 -2.68 -7.23
C GLU A 34 1.03 -2.09 -6.66
N ASP A 35 1.26 -0.78 -6.80
CA ASP A 35 2.46 -0.13 -6.24
C ASP A 35 2.49 -0.16 -4.71
N LYS A 36 1.34 -0.01 -4.04
CA LYS A 36 1.26 -0.15 -2.58
C LYS A 36 1.55 -1.58 -2.13
N ILE A 37 0.99 -2.58 -2.81
CA ILE A 37 1.21 -4.00 -2.50
C ILE A 37 2.68 -4.35 -2.76
N LEU A 38 3.26 -3.91 -3.88
CA LEU A 38 4.68 -4.05 -4.20
C LEU A 38 5.57 -3.39 -3.15
N SER A 39 5.21 -2.19 -2.68
CA SER A 39 5.97 -1.50 -1.63
C SER A 39 5.93 -2.25 -0.30
N ILE A 40 4.76 -2.76 0.09
CA ILE A 40 4.61 -3.56 1.32
C ILE A 40 5.42 -4.84 1.19
N HIS A 41 5.29 -5.56 0.07
CA HIS A 41 6.01 -6.79 -0.20
C HIS A 41 7.53 -6.59 -0.16
N LYS A 42 8.05 -5.55 -0.82
CA LYS A 42 9.48 -5.20 -0.79
C LYS A 42 9.98 -4.90 0.63
N LYS A 43 9.19 -4.16 1.42
CA LYS A 43 9.52 -3.86 2.81
C LYS A 43 9.54 -5.14 3.66
N THR A 44 8.51 -5.97 3.56
CA THR A 44 8.40 -7.22 4.29
C THR A 44 9.56 -8.17 3.98
N ILE A 45 9.97 -8.30 2.70
CA ILE A 45 11.14 -9.11 2.34
C ILE A 45 12.43 -8.53 2.93
N LYS A 46 12.62 -7.21 2.87
CA LYS A 46 13.81 -6.55 3.43
C LYS A 46 13.91 -6.79 4.94
N ASP A 47 12.80 -6.61 5.65
CA ASP A 47 12.73 -6.77 7.10
C ASP A 47 12.89 -8.24 7.51
N TYR A 48 12.40 -9.19 6.70
CA TYR A 48 12.67 -10.62 6.88
C TYR A 48 14.16 -10.94 6.73
N LYS A 49 14.81 -10.48 5.64
CA LYS A 49 16.26 -10.69 5.41
C LYS A 49 17.14 -10.03 6.49
N ALA A 50 16.68 -8.94 7.07
CA ALA A 50 17.37 -8.26 8.17
C ALA A 50 17.18 -8.93 9.53
N GLY A 51 16.33 -9.97 9.63
CA GLY A 51 16.01 -10.64 10.89
C GLY A 51 15.04 -9.86 11.80
N ASN A 52 14.45 -8.76 11.29
CA ASN A 52 13.48 -7.94 12.03
C ASN A 52 12.08 -8.57 12.07
N ILE A 53 11.80 -9.49 11.14
CA ILE A 53 10.55 -10.26 11.08
C ILE A 53 10.91 -11.74 11.05
N LYS A 54 10.31 -12.51 11.96
CA LYS A 54 10.40 -13.98 11.95
C LYS A 54 9.28 -14.56 11.09
N ALA A 55 9.62 -15.53 10.24
CA ALA A 55 8.63 -16.38 9.59
C ALA A 55 8.45 -17.65 10.44
N TYR A 56 7.24 -18.18 10.47
CA TYR A 56 6.91 -19.40 11.19
C TYR A 56 6.31 -20.39 10.19
N ASP A 57 6.85 -21.59 10.14
CA ASP A 57 6.39 -22.64 9.22
C ASP A 57 5.05 -23.25 9.66
N ASN A 58 4.71 -23.12 10.94
CA ASN A 58 3.43 -23.59 11.47
C ASN A 58 2.91 -22.73 12.63
N ILE A 59 1.62 -22.91 12.95
CA ILE A 59 0.92 -22.12 13.97
C ILE A 59 1.36 -22.41 15.41
N LYS A 60 1.97 -23.58 15.67
CA LYS A 60 2.46 -23.92 17.02
C LYS A 60 3.70 -23.07 17.36
N ASP A 61 4.58 -22.89 16.39
CA ASP A 61 5.81 -22.08 16.56
C ASP A 61 5.47 -20.60 16.76
N LEU A 62 4.44 -20.09 16.07
CA LEU A 62 3.92 -18.74 16.28
C LEU A 62 3.35 -18.58 17.70
N ARG A 63 2.56 -19.54 18.18
CA ARG A 63 1.97 -19.50 19.53
C ARG A 63 3.04 -19.48 20.61
N ALA A 64 4.04 -20.36 20.51
CA ALA A 64 5.14 -20.42 21.48
C ALA A 64 5.89 -19.08 21.57
N SER A 65 6.15 -18.42 20.44
CA SER A 65 6.81 -17.10 20.41
C SER A 65 5.99 -15.97 21.03
N LEU A 66 4.65 -16.07 21.00
CA LEU A 66 3.76 -15.09 21.64
C LEU A 66 3.66 -15.32 23.15
N ASP A 67 3.77 -16.56 23.62
CA ASP A 67 3.75 -16.90 25.04
C ASP A 67 5.07 -16.51 25.76
N GLU A 68 6.14 -16.24 25.01
CA GLU A 68 7.44 -15.76 25.53
C GLU A 68 7.51 -14.22 25.74
N ILE A 69 6.46 -13.46 25.37
CA ILE A 69 6.37 -11.99 25.48
C ILE A 69 5.52 -11.58 26.68
#